data_AF-A0A4J2G6L6-F1
#
_entry.id   AF-A0A4J2G6L6-F1
#
_cell.length_a   1.000
_cell.length_b   1.000
_cell.length_c   1.000
_cell.angle_alpha   90.00
_cell.angle_beta   90.00
_cell.angle_gamma   90.00
#
_symmetry.space_group_name_H-M   'P 1'
#
loop_
_entity.id
_entity.type
_entity.pdbx_description
1 polymer ?
#
loop_
_entity_poly.entity_id
_entity_poly.type
_entity_poly.pdbx_seq_one_letter_code
_entity_poly.pdbx_strand_id
1 'polypeptide(L)'
;MKLLFRNPAYRILTLSRFFNAFGASIFNLVFIVYASTLSQASFAVAMANIVMILPTFFTVFAGIRADYTRDKVKWMVYSGLFQAVLFFLAALVV
;
A
#
# COMPACT_ATOMS: atom_id res chain seq x y z
N MET A 1 17.74 -6.10 -16.55
CA MET A 1 17.80 -4.62 -16.41
C MET A 1 17.55 -3.83 -17.71
N LYS A 2 17.66 -4.43 -18.91
CA LYS A 2 17.36 -3.73 -20.19
C LYS A 2 15.87 -3.33 -20.40
N LEU A 3 14.93 -3.88 -19.62
CA LEU A 3 13.50 -3.51 -19.71
C LEU A 3 13.16 -2.15 -19.05
N LEU A 4 13.90 -1.74 -18.01
CA LEU A 4 13.68 -0.45 -17.32
C LEU A 4 13.90 0.76 -18.24
N PHE A 5 14.82 0.63 -19.19
CA PHE A 5 15.20 1.69 -20.13
C PHE A 5 14.48 1.60 -21.48
N ARG A 6 13.90 0.45 -21.81
CA ARG A 6 13.33 0.18 -23.15
C ARG A 6 11.82 0.32 -23.20
N ASN A 7 11.12 0.22 -22.06
CA ASN A 7 9.66 0.40 -22.02
C ASN A 7 9.26 1.51 -21.02
N PRO A 8 8.76 2.66 -21.51
CA PRO A 8 8.36 3.77 -20.64
C PRO A 8 7.22 3.38 -19.68
N ALA A 9 6.32 2.49 -20.10
CA ALA A 9 5.26 1.99 -19.23
C ALA A 9 5.84 1.17 -18.06
N TYR A 10 6.80 0.28 -18.32
CA TYR A 10 7.45 -0.52 -17.27
C TYR A 10 8.20 0.37 -16.27
N ARG A 11 8.84 1.45 -16.74
CA ARG A 11 9.51 2.44 -15.89
C ARG A 11 8.55 3.15 -14.95
N ILE A 12 7.43 3.66 -15.48
CA ILE A 12 6.41 4.37 -14.69
C ILE A 12 5.78 3.42 -13.66
N LEU A 13 5.45 2.19 -14.06
CA LEU A 13 4.90 1.17 -13.16
C LEU A 13 5.88 0.82 -12.02
N THR A 14 7.17 0.66 -12.35
CA THR A 14 8.19 0.31 -11.34
C THR A 14 8.40 1.47 -10.37
N LEU A 15 8.46 2.70 -10.86
CA LEU A 15 8.61 3.89 -10.03
C LEU A 15 7.37 4.11 -9.14
N SER A 16 6.17 3.91 -9.68
CA SER A 16 4.93 3.96 -8.91
C SER A 16 4.92 2.92 -7.79
N ARG A 17 5.33 1.67 -8.08
CA ARG A 17 5.46 0.62 -7.06
C ARG A 17 6.51 0.96 -6.01
N PHE A 18 7.63 1.57 -6.41
CA PHE A 18 8.66 2.01 -5.48
C PHE A 18 8.12 3.05 -4.51
N PHE A 19 7.51 4.13 -5.01
CA PHE A 19 6.91 5.16 -4.15
C PHE A 19 5.79 4.62 -3.27
N ASN A 20 4.97 3.69 -3.78
CA ASN A 20 3.92 3.05 -3.01
C ASN A 20 4.49 2.24 -1.83
N ALA A 21 5.47 1.37 -2.10
CA ALA A 21 6.13 0.56 -1.07
C ALA A 21 6.89 1.43 -0.05
N PHE A 22 7.55 2.48 -0.53
CA PHE A 22 8.29 3.41 0.32
C PHE A 22 7.35 4.18 1.26
N GLY A 23 6.28 4.78 0.71
CA GLY A 23 5.27 5.49 1.49
C GLY A 23 4.54 4.57 2.48
N ALA A 24 4.18 3.36 2.06
CA ALA A 24 3.56 2.37 2.93
C ALA A 24 4.48 2.01 4.11
N SER A 25 5.79 1.84 3.87
CA SER A 25 6.77 1.51 4.91
C SER A 25 6.91 2.62 5.95
N ILE A 26 6.96 3.88 5.50
CA ILE A 26 7.02 5.04 6.41
C ILE A 26 5.75 5.13 7.25
N PHE A 27 4.57 5.01 6.63
CA PHE A 27 3.29 5.02 7.34
C PHE A 27 3.24 3.92 8.40
N ASN A 28 3.70 2.72 8.04
CA ASN A 28 3.75 1.57 8.94
C ASN A 28 4.63 1.85 10.17
N LEU A 29 5.83 2.42 9.95
CA LEU A 29 6.76 2.78 11.01
C LEU A 29 6.15 3.84 11.95
N VAL A 30 5.62 4.92 11.40
CA VAL A 30 4.98 5.99 12.19
C VAL A 30 3.81 5.45 13.00
N PHE A 31 2.99 4.57 12.41
CA PHE A 31 1.85 3.97 13.10
C PHE A 31 2.28 3.07 14.26
N ILE A 32 3.33 2.27 14.10
CA ILE A 32 3.88 1.43 15.17
C ILE A 32 4.51 2.29 16.28
N VAL A 33 5.24 3.35 15.92
CA VAL A 33 5.82 4.29 16.89
C VAL A 33 4.73 5.04 17.66
N TYR A 34 3.65 5.44 17.00
CA TYR A 34 2.51 6.04 17.68
C TYR A 34 1.84 5.05 18.62
N ALA A 35 1.57 3.82 18.15
CA ALA A 35 0.99 2.76 18.97
C ALA A 35 1.84 2.44 20.22
N SER A 36 3.17 2.57 20.13
CA SER A 36 4.05 2.32 21.27
C SER A 36 4.04 3.41 22.34
N THR A 37 3.51 4.60 22.03
CA THR A 37 3.30 5.67 23.02
C THR A 37 2.01 5.53 23.83
N LEU A 38 1.12 4.60 23.45
CA LEU A 38 -0.11 4.32 24.18
C LEU A 38 0.16 3.51 25.46
N SER A 39 -0.70 3.67 26.47
CA SER A 39 -0.56 3.03 27.79
C SER A 39 -0.45 1.50 27.75
N GLN A 40 -0.97 0.86 26.69
CA GLN A 40 -0.85 -0.57 26.41
C GLN A 40 -0.08 -0.82 25.09
N ALA A 41 1.12 -0.25 24.99
CA ALA A 41 2.00 -0.31 23.82
C ALA A 41 2.12 -1.70 23.18
N SER A 42 2.34 -2.75 23.97
CA SER A 42 2.51 -4.12 23.46
C SER A 42 1.24 -4.65 22.77
N PHE A 43 0.07 -4.40 23.35
CA PHE A 43 -1.20 -4.82 22.79
C PHE A 43 -1.57 -4.01 21.54
N ALA A 44 -1.36 -2.69 21.58
CA ALA A 44 -1.63 -1.81 20.45
C ALA A 44 -0.76 -2.13 19.23
N VAL A 45 0.54 -2.39 19.44
CA VAL A 45 1.46 -2.80 18.37
C VAL A 45 1.11 -4.19 17.83
N ALA A 46 0.73 -5.14 18.68
CA ALA A 46 0.28 -6.46 18.24
C ALA A 46 -0.99 -6.36 17.37
N MET A 47 -1.96 -5.56 17.80
CA MET A 47 -3.18 -5.32 17.04
C MET A 47 -2.91 -4.64 15.70
N ALA A 48 -2.03 -3.65 15.65
CA ALA A 48 -1.62 -2.98 14.42
C ALA A 48 -1.07 -3.99 13.38
N ASN A 49 -0.18 -4.88 13.81
CA ASN A 49 0.41 -5.90 12.93
C ASN A 49 -0.63 -6.90 12.42
N ILE A 50 -1.57 -7.34 13.28
CA ILE A 50 -2.65 -8.26 12.86
C ILE A 50 -3.53 -7.60 11.79
N VAL A 51 -3.94 -6.34 12.02
CA VAL A 51 -4.76 -5.59 11.06
C VAL A 51 -4.03 -5.36 9.74
N MET A 52 -2.70 -5.17 9.77
CA MET A 52 -1.90 -4.97 8.55
C MET A 52 -1.67 -6.23 7.73
N ILE A 53 -1.71 -7.42 8.34
CA ILE A 53 -1.59 -8.70 7.62
C ILE A 53 -2.92 -9.08 6.96
N LEU A 54 -4.05 -8.70 7.55
CA LEU A 54 -5.41 -9.04 7.12
C LEU A 54 -5.67 -8.80 5.62
N PRO A 55 -5.27 -7.66 5.00
CA PRO A 55 -5.44 -7.41 3.56
C PRO A 55 -4.68 -8.42 2.68
N THR A 56 -3.57 -8.97 3.17
CA THR A 56 -2.74 -9.91 2.40
C THR A 56 -3.52 -11.17 2.02
N PHE A 57 -4.43 -11.64 2.88
CA PHE A 57 -5.32 -12.76 2.53
C PHE A 57 -6.27 -12.43 1.38
N PHE A 58 -6.69 -11.17 1.26
CA PHE A 58 -7.56 -10.71 0.17
C PHE A 58 -6.80 -10.41 -1.13
N THR A 59 -5.47 -10.31 -1.10
CA THR A 59 -4.68 -10.03 -2.31
C THR A 59 -4.78 -11.13 -3.37
N VAL A 60 -4.96 -12.40 -2.97
CA VAL A 60 -5.14 -13.51 -3.91
C VAL A 60 -6.45 -13.33 -4.71
N PHE A 61 -7.55 -13.02 -4.02
CA PHE A 61 -8.84 -12.77 -4.66
C PHE A 61 -8.82 -11.52 -5.55
N ALA A 62 -8.17 -10.46 -5.08
CA ALA A 62 -7.97 -9.24 -5.86
C ALA A 62 -7.10 -9.49 -7.10
N GLY A 63 -6.06 -10.32 -6.99
CA GLY A 63 -5.17 -10.70 -8.09
C GLY A 63 -5.90 -11.48 -9.17
N ILE A 64 -6.72 -12.46 -8.79
CA ILE A 64 -7.56 -13.22 -9.74
C ILE A 64 -8.49 -12.26 -10.49
N ARG A 65 -9.17 -11.33 -9.80
CA ARG A 65 -10.02 -10.32 -10.45
C ARG A 65 -9.23 -9.35 -11.35
N ALA A 66 -8.01 -8.98 -10.96
CA ALA A 66 -7.15 -8.12 -11.75
C ALA A 66 -6.75 -8.76 -13.09
N ASP A 67 -6.65 -10.09 -13.16
CA ASP A 67 -6.33 -10.79 -14.41
C ASP A 67 -7.48 -10.85 -15.40
N TYR A 68 -8.73 -10.87 -14.94
CA TYR A 68 -9.92 -10.78 -15.81
C TYR A 68 -10.19 -9.35 -16.31
N THR A 69 -9.45 -8.35 -15.83
CA THR A 69 -9.70 -6.94 -16.15
C THR A 69 -8.93 -6.53 -17.41
N ARG A 70 -9.66 -6.09 -18.46
CA ARG A 70 -9.08 -5.68 -19.77
C ARG A 70 -8.19 -4.44 -19.68
N ASP A 71 -8.54 -3.47 -18.84
CA ASP A 71 -7.83 -2.18 -18.71
C ASP A 71 -6.95 -2.13 -17.43
N LYS A 72 -5.93 -3.01 -17.35
CA LYS A 72 -5.05 -3.14 -16.17
C LYS A 72 -4.43 -1.82 -15.70
N VAL A 73 -4.09 -0.91 -16.62
CA VAL A 73 -3.46 0.37 -16.30
C VAL A 73 -4.41 1.36 -15.62
N LYS A 74 -5.64 1.52 -16.13
CA LYS A 74 -6.62 2.46 -15.55
C LYS A 74 -6.99 2.05 -14.12
N TRP A 75 -7.27 0.77 -13.92
CA TRP A 75 -7.65 0.25 -12.61
C TRP A 75 -6.54 0.38 -11.57
N MET A 76 -5.28 0.23 -11.99
CA MET A 76 -4.13 0.43 -11.11
C MET A 76 -3.96 1.91 -10.70
N VAL A 77 -4.27 2.86 -11.60
CA VAL A 77 -4.28 4.30 -11.26
C VAL A 77 -5.44 4.62 -10.31
N TYR A 78 -6.65 4.10 -10.57
CA TYR A 78 -7.80 4.31 -9.68
C TYR A 78 -7.56 3.74 -8.28
N SER A 79 -7.00 2.53 -8.17
CA SER A 79 -6.67 1.95 -6.86
C SER A 79 -5.58 2.74 -6.14
N GLY A 80 -4.57 3.24 -6.87
CA GLY A 80 -3.53 4.08 -6.31
C GLY A 80 -4.07 5.43 -5.82
N LEU A 81 -4.98 6.06 -6.57
CA LEU A 81 -5.65 7.29 -6.17
C LEU A 81 -6.53 7.08 -4.93
N PHE A 82 -7.31 5.99 -4.92
CA PHE A 82 -8.12 5.62 -3.76
C PHE A 82 -7.27 5.40 -2.52
N GLN A 83 -6.14 4.70 -2.64
CA GLN A 83 -5.18 4.52 -1.55
C GLN A 83 -4.59 5.86 -1.07
N ALA A 84 -4.26 6.76 -1.99
CA ALA A 84 -3.75 8.09 -1.64
C ALA A 84 -4.78 8.92 -0.85
N VAL A 85 -6.05 8.90 -1.26
CA VAL A 85 -7.14 9.57 -0.53
C VAL A 85 -7.31 8.99 0.87
N LEU A 86 -7.27 7.66 1.02
CA LEU A 86 -7.35 7.02 2.34
C LEU A 86 -6.18 7.42 3.25
N PHE A 87 -4.95 7.44 2.73
CA PHE A 87 -3.80 7.89 3.51
C PHE A 87 -3.89 9.38 3.88
N PHE A 88 -4.38 10.22 2.97
CA PHE A 88 -4.59 11.63 3.24
C PHE A 88 -5.63 11.85 4.35
N LEU A 89 -6.74 11.12 4.31
CA LEU A 89 -7.75 11.15 5.39
C LEU A 89 -7.17 10.64 6.71
N ALA A 90 -6.40 9.57 6.70
CA ALA A 90 -5.73 9.07 7.90
C ALA A 90 -4.78 10.12 8.50
N ALA A 91 -4.02 10.82 7.66
CA ALA A 91 -3.12 11.89 8.08
C ALA A 91 -3.84 13.14 8.63
N LEU A 92 -5.12 13.34 8.31
CA LEU A 92 -5.93 14.42 8.91
C LEU A 92 -6.47 14.03 10.30
N VAL A 93 -6.59 12.74 10.58
CA VAL A 93 -7.15 12.21 11.84
C VAL A 93 -6.06 12.01 12.91
N VAL A 94 -4.84 11.67 12.48
CA VAL A 94 -3.65 11.56 13.35
C VAL A 94 -3.09 12.94 13.66
#